data_AF-A0A7C3E481-F1
#
_entry.id   AF-A0A7C3E481-F1
#
_cell.length_a   1.000
_cell.length_b   1.000
_cell.length_c   1.000
_cell.angle_alpha   90.00
_cell.angle_beta   90.00
_cell.angle_gamma   90.00
#
_symmetry.space_group_name_H-M   'P 1'
#
loop_
_entity.id
_entity.type
_entity.pdbx_description
1 polymer ?
#
loop_
_entity_poly.entity_id
_entity_poly.type
_entity_poly.pdbx_seq_one_letter_code
_entity_poly.pdbx_strand_id
1 'polypeptide(L)'
;MVQPWHLDRVNKPGFLFCSSSHCEVVYFHPEGDCLRKQDVRVRVGLKETEDPVPLCYCFGFTEAMVREEIRATGKCTIPERIAAEIKAGHCACEIRNPQGSCCLGNVRAAVKRAMSAVATSGSVAGLSACAG
;
A
#
# COMPACT_ATOMS: atom_id res chain seq x y z
N MET A 1 0.94 16.71 1.49
CA MET A 1 1.26 15.44 0.80
C MET A 1 2.37 15.61 -0.25
N VAL A 2 2.29 16.62 -1.11
CA VAL A 2 3.33 16.92 -2.12
C VAL A 2 4.52 17.68 -1.53
N GLN A 3 5.69 17.60 -2.15
CA GLN A 3 6.87 18.35 -1.74
C GLN A 3 6.60 19.87 -1.74
N PRO A 4 7.26 20.67 -0.87
CA PRO A 4 6.96 22.09 -0.73
C PRO A 4 7.07 22.90 -2.03
N TRP A 5 8.03 22.57 -2.90
CA TRP A 5 8.24 23.25 -4.17
C TRP A 5 7.15 22.98 -5.23
N HIS A 6 6.19 22.09 -4.97
CA HIS A 6 5.04 21.85 -5.84
C HIS A 6 3.74 22.46 -5.30
N LEU A 7 3.78 23.20 -4.17
CA LEU A 7 2.57 23.75 -3.54
C LEU A 7 1.78 24.68 -4.47
N ASP A 8 2.46 25.57 -5.20
CA ASP A 8 1.80 26.48 -6.12
C ASP A 8 1.08 25.74 -7.27
N ARG A 9 1.65 24.62 -7.72
CA ARG A 9 1.06 23.77 -8.77
C ARG A 9 -0.21 23.07 -8.30
N VAL A 10 -0.27 22.66 -7.04
CA VAL A 10 -1.41 21.90 -6.49
C VAL A 10 -2.49 22.75 -5.84
N ASN A 11 -2.33 24.09 -5.84
CA ASN A 11 -3.41 25.00 -5.45
C ASN A 11 -4.60 24.94 -6.44
N LYS A 12 -4.36 24.39 -7.64
CA LYS A 12 -5.40 24.09 -8.61
C LYS A 12 -6.19 22.82 -8.21
N PRO A 13 -7.53 22.91 -8.02
CA PRO A 13 -8.34 21.72 -7.77
C PRO A 13 -8.41 20.82 -9.02
N GLY A 14 -8.72 19.54 -8.85
CA GLY A 14 -8.93 18.62 -9.98
C GLY A 14 -7.79 17.64 -10.24
N PHE A 15 -6.77 17.58 -9.38
CA PHE A 15 -5.79 16.50 -9.42
C PHE A 15 -6.46 15.15 -9.10
N LEU A 16 -6.08 14.14 -9.87
CA LEU A 16 -6.51 12.75 -9.76
C LEU A 16 -5.35 11.86 -9.37
N PHE A 17 -5.61 10.82 -8.60
CA PHE A 17 -4.62 9.81 -8.25
C PHE A 17 -4.51 8.76 -9.37
N CYS A 18 -3.28 8.46 -9.82
CA CYS A 18 -3.03 7.41 -10.78
C CYS A 18 -2.96 6.04 -10.07
N SER A 19 -3.93 5.17 -10.30
CA SER A 19 -4.02 3.84 -9.68
C SER A 19 -3.21 2.73 -10.39
N SER A 20 -2.50 3.04 -11.47
CA SER A 20 -1.68 2.05 -12.19
C SER A 20 -0.35 1.81 -11.46
N SER A 21 -0.07 0.59 -11.01
CA SER A 21 1.12 0.26 -10.19
C SER A 21 2.44 0.54 -10.90
N HIS A 22 2.52 0.33 -12.21
CA HIS A 22 3.73 0.52 -13.02
C HIS A 22 3.93 1.94 -13.55
N CYS A 23 3.02 2.87 -13.26
CA CYS A 23 3.13 4.25 -13.68
C CYS A 23 3.75 5.10 -12.56
N GLU A 24 4.89 5.74 -12.80
CA GLU A 24 5.57 6.59 -11.81
C GLU A 24 4.78 7.83 -11.38
N VAL A 25 3.78 8.22 -12.18
CA VAL A 25 2.88 9.31 -11.84
C VAL A 25 2.04 8.92 -10.62
N VAL A 26 2.01 9.80 -9.63
CA VAL A 26 1.18 9.70 -8.43
C VAL A 26 -0.09 10.51 -8.62
N TYR A 27 0.06 11.79 -8.97
CA TYR A 27 -1.06 12.68 -9.25
C TYR A 27 -0.95 13.27 -10.66
N PHE A 28 -2.08 13.45 -11.31
CA PHE A 28 -2.16 14.16 -12.59
C PHE A 28 -3.36 15.08 -12.62
N HIS A 29 -3.25 16.17 -13.35
CA HIS A 29 -4.35 17.07 -13.66
C HIS A 29 -4.73 16.86 -15.14
N PRO A 30 -6.03 16.83 -15.51
CA PRO A 30 -6.46 16.66 -16.90
C PRO A 30 -5.89 17.70 -17.89
N GLU A 31 -5.56 18.89 -17.39
CA GLU A 31 -4.93 19.98 -18.16
C GLU A 31 -3.40 19.87 -18.31
N GLY A 32 -2.78 18.76 -17.88
CA GLY A 32 -1.40 18.41 -18.25
C GLY A 32 -0.38 18.32 -17.11
N ASP A 33 -0.70 18.80 -15.90
CA ASP A 33 0.21 18.65 -14.76
C ASP A 33 0.37 17.20 -14.34
N CYS A 34 1.61 16.80 -14.03
CA CYS A 34 1.92 15.50 -13.44
C CYS A 34 2.88 15.68 -12.26
N LEU A 35 2.66 14.86 -11.21
CA LEU A 35 3.53 14.70 -10.06
C LEU A 35 3.89 13.23 -9.91
N ARG A 36 5.18 12.94 -9.82
CA ARG A 36 5.76 11.60 -9.73
C ARG A 36 6.11 11.23 -8.29
N LYS A 37 6.64 10.03 -8.08
CA LYS A 37 7.07 9.53 -6.77
C LYS A 37 7.98 10.51 -6.01
N GLN A 38 8.94 11.12 -6.69
CA GLN A 38 9.87 12.10 -6.09
C GLN A 38 9.20 13.42 -5.67
N ASP A 39 8.02 13.71 -6.22
CA ASP A 39 7.29 14.95 -6.00
C ASP A 39 6.36 14.89 -4.77
N VAL A 40 6.27 13.73 -4.12
CA VAL A 40 5.49 13.51 -2.90
C VAL A 40 6.39 13.23 -1.70
N ARG A 41 5.91 13.57 -0.50
CA ARG A 41 6.69 13.44 0.76
C ARG A 41 6.72 12.02 1.32
N VAL A 42 5.88 11.12 0.81
CA VAL A 42 5.73 9.75 1.32
C VAL A 42 5.93 8.76 0.19
N ARG A 43 6.48 7.59 0.49
CA ARG A 43 6.50 6.46 -0.46
C ARG A 43 5.06 6.04 -0.74
N VAL A 44 4.73 5.82 -2.00
CA VAL A 44 3.36 5.46 -2.42
C VAL A 44 3.32 3.97 -2.64
N GLY A 45 2.83 3.19 -1.66
CA GLY A 45 2.93 1.72 -1.69
C GLY A 45 2.46 1.05 -2.99
N LEU A 46 1.42 1.58 -3.65
CA LEU A 46 0.96 1.09 -4.95
C LEU A 46 2.04 1.15 -6.05
N LYS A 47 3.05 1.99 -5.88
CA LYS A 47 4.14 2.31 -6.81
C LYS A 47 5.49 1.74 -6.35
N GLU A 48 5.52 0.93 -5.30
CA GLU A 48 6.74 0.35 -4.74
C GLU A 48 6.81 -1.15 -5.00
N THR A 49 7.99 -1.63 -5.35
CA THR A 49 8.31 -3.07 -5.48
C THR A 49 9.25 -3.56 -4.38
N GLU A 50 9.84 -2.63 -3.62
CA GLU A 50 10.83 -2.89 -2.57
C GLU A 50 10.38 -2.28 -1.25
N ASP A 51 10.77 -2.92 -0.15
CA ASP A 51 10.41 -2.45 1.19
C ASP A 51 11.03 -1.07 1.54
N PRO A 52 10.39 -0.32 2.44
CA PRO A 52 9.01 -0.51 2.89
C PRO A 52 7.99 -0.20 1.78
N VAL A 53 6.99 -1.09 1.62
CA VAL A 53 5.77 -0.87 0.83
C VAL A 53 4.63 -0.46 1.78
N PRO A 54 4.26 0.83 1.89
CA PRO A 54 3.24 1.28 2.83
C PRO A 54 1.84 0.84 2.41
N LEU A 55 1.07 0.28 3.35
CA LEU A 55 -0.33 -0.12 3.12
C LEU A 55 -1.30 0.79 3.87
N CYS A 56 -0.97 1.17 5.11
CA CYS A 56 -1.79 2.07 5.93
C CYS A 56 -0.96 3.25 6.45
N TYR A 57 -1.25 4.45 5.94
CA TYR A 57 -0.55 5.68 6.32
C TYR A 57 -1.02 6.27 7.66
N CYS A 58 -2.18 5.82 8.17
CA CYS A 58 -2.66 6.27 9.48
C CYS A 58 -1.89 5.59 10.61
N PHE A 59 -1.63 4.28 10.48
CA PHE A 59 -1.11 3.44 11.56
C PHE A 59 0.23 2.76 11.22
N GLY A 60 0.85 3.10 10.09
CA GLY A 60 2.20 2.66 9.73
C GLY A 60 2.33 1.22 9.26
N PHE A 61 1.23 0.53 8.92
CA PHE A 61 1.32 -0.85 8.43
C PHE A 61 1.92 -0.93 7.03
N THR A 62 2.83 -1.90 6.85
CA THR A 62 3.54 -2.17 5.60
C THR A 62 3.31 -3.60 5.14
N GLU A 63 3.65 -3.88 3.88
CA GLU A 63 3.58 -5.24 3.34
C GLU A 63 4.56 -6.20 4.03
N ALA A 64 5.72 -5.71 4.48
CA ALA A 64 6.67 -6.50 5.27
C ALA A 64 6.06 -7.02 6.57
N MET A 65 5.29 -6.18 7.29
CA MET A 65 4.60 -6.59 8.52
C MET A 65 3.52 -7.64 8.25
N VAL A 66 2.81 -7.53 7.13
CA VAL A 66 1.84 -8.55 6.69
C VAL A 66 2.53 -9.89 6.46
N ARG A 67 3.64 -9.89 5.70
CA ARG A 67 4.40 -11.12 5.42
C ARG A 67 4.96 -11.75 6.69
N GLU A 68 5.47 -10.94 7.61
CA GLU A 68 6.01 -11.42 8.88
C GLU A 68 4.94 -12.08 9.76
N GLU A 69 3.77 -11.44 9.91
CA GLU A 69 2.69 -12.00 10.73
C GLU A 69 2.14 -13.32 10.16
N ILE A 70 2.01 -13.40 8.83
CA ILE A 70 1.61 -14.63 8.14
C ILE A 70 2.66 -15.72 8.35
N ARG A 71 3.95 -15.40 8.21
CA ARG A 71 5.03 -16.37 8.44
C ARG A 71 5.02 -16.91 9.86
N ALA A 72 4.81 -16.05 10.85
CA ALA A 72 4.86 -16.41 12.26
C ALA A 72 3.61 -17.19 12.74
N THR A 73 2.43 -16.89 12.19
CA THR A 73 1.15 -17.36 12.76
C THR A 73 0.27 -18.14 11.78
N GLY A 74 0.60 -18.15 10.49
CA GLY A 74 -0.27 -18.65 9.42
C GLY A 74 -1.49 -17.76 9.14
N LYS A 75 -1.62 -16.61 9.80
CA LYS A 75 -2.74 -15.67 9.71
C LYS A 75 -2.24 -14.21 9.67
N CYS A 76 -3.13 -13.25 9.43
CA CYS A 76 -2.81 -11.83 9.51
C CYS A 76 -3.95 -11.08 10.21
N THR A 77 -3.65 -10.33 11.27
CA THR A 77 -4.63 -9.57 12.06
C THR A 77 -4.62 -8.07 11.77
N ILE A 78 -3.69 -7.62 10.91
CA ILE A 78 -3.56 -6.21 10.51
C ILE A 78 -4.87 -5.60 9.98
N PRO A 79 -5.66 -6.27 9.10
CA PRO A 79 -6.94 -5.72 8.65
C PRO A 79 -7.92 -5.43 9.80
N GLU A 80 -7.99 -6.32 10.78
CA GLU A 80 -8.88 -6.20 11.94
C GLU A 80 -8.43 -5.06 12.87
N ARG A 81 -7.12 -4.94 13.10
CA ARG A 81 -6.53 -3.83 13.86
C ARG A 81 -6.83 -2.49 13.21
N ILE A 82 -6.68 -2.37 11.90
CA ILE A 82 -7.03 -1.15 11.16
C ILE A 82 -8.53 -0.86 11.25
N ALA A 83 -9.38 -1.88 11.11
CA ALA A 83 -10.82 -1.70 11.19
C ALA A 83 -11.28 -1.21 12.57
N ALA A 84 -10.65 -1.69 13.65
CA ALA A 84 -10.91 -1.23 15.00
C ALA A 84 -10.56 0.27 15.16
N GLU A 85 -9.40 0.71 14.69
CA GLU A 85 -9.00 2.11 14.74
C GLU A 85 -9.87 3.03 13.88
N ILE A 86 -10.33 2.55 12.72
CA ILE A 86 -11.32 3.27 11.89
C ILE A 86 -12.63 3.46 12.66
N LYS A 87 -13.14 2.38 13.29
CA LYS A 87 -14.37 2.44 14.10
C LYS A 87 -14.22 3.37 15.30
N ALA A 88 -13.03 3.49 15.86
CA ALA A 88 -12.71 4.43 16.92
C ALA A 88 -12.56 5.89 16.44
N GLY A 89 -12.61 6.15 15.13
CA GLY A 89 -12.48 7.50 14.57
C GLY A 89 -11.04 8.02 14.52
N HIS A 90 -10.03 7.15 14.65
CA HIS A 90 -8.62 7.54 14.71
C HIS A 90 -7.94 7.64 13.33
N CYS A 91 -8.66 7.36 12.24
CA CYS A 91 -8.10 7.43 10.89
C CYS A 91 -8.28 8.82 10.26
N ALA A 92 -7.37 9.17 9.35
CA ALA A 92 -7.46 10.38 8.52
C ALA A 92 -7.01 10.04 7.08
N CYS A 93 -7.64 9.04 6.47
CA CYS A 93 -7.18 8.48 5.20
C CYS A 93 -7.24 9.50 4.06
N GLU A 94 -8.24 10.39 4.08
CA GLU A 94 -8.46 11.46 3.10
C GLU A 94 -7.26 12.41 3.02
N ILE A 95 -6.49 12.53 4.12
CA ILE A 95 -5.35 13.45 4.23
C ILE A 95 -4.02 12.69 4.23
N ARG A 96 -3.96 11.49 4.84
CA ARG A 96 -2.72 10.73 5.04
C ARG A 96 -2.43 9.73 3.94
N ASN A 97 -3.44 9.17 3.28
CA ASN A 97 -3.26 8.19 2.20
C ASN A 97 -3.15 8.94 0.85
N PRO A 98 -2.09 8.73 0.05
CA PRO A 98 -1.99 9.30 -1.29
C PRO A 98 -3.20 9.06 -2.19
N GLN A 99 -3.88 7.93 -2.03
CA GLN A 99 -5.10 7.63 -2.77
C GLN A 99 -6.31 8.52 -2.39
N GLY A 100 -6.26 9.20 -1.25
CA GLY A 100 -7.37 10.02 -0.74
C GLY A 100 -8.56 9.21 -0.22
N SER A 101 -8.42 7.89 -0.05
CA SER A 101 -9.51 6.99 0.37
C SER A 101 -9.03 5.95 1.38
N CYS A 102 -9.98 5.21 1.99
CA CYS A 102 -9.68 4.22 3.02
C CYS A 102 -8.72 3.12 2.53
N CYS A 103 -7.67 2.87 3.32
CA CYS A 103 -6.62 1.91 2.98
C CYS A 103 -7.04 0.42 3.04
N LEU A 104 -8.17 0.10 3.67
CA LEU A 104 -8.52 -1.28 4.03
C LEU A 104 -8.66 -2.22 2.83
N GLY A 105 -9.12 -1.70 1.68
CA GLY A 105 -9.15 -2.46 0.43
C GLY A 105 -7.76 -2.90 -0.04
N ASN A 106 -6.80 -1.97 -0.03
CA ASN A 106 -5.41 -2.23 -0.41
C ASN A 106 -4.74 -3.21 0.55
N VAL A 107 -4.99 -3.05 1.85
CA VAL A 107 -4.46 -3.94 2.90
C VAL A 107 -4.97 -5.37 2.69
N ARG A 108 -6.29 -5.56 2.53
CA ARG A 108 -6.88 -6.89 2.31
C ARG A 108 -6.36 -7.54 1.03
N ALA A 109 -6.17 -6.76 -0.04
CA ALA A 109 -5.57 -7.25 -1.28
C ALA A 109 -4.12 -7.72 -1.06
N ALA A 110 -3.33 -6.97 -0.28
CA ALA A 110 -1.96 -7.36 0.06
C ALA A 110 -1.89 -8.64 0.90
N VAL A 111 -2.76 -8.77 1.92
CA VAL A 111 -2.88 -10.00 2.72
C VAL A 111 -3.21 -11.20 1.84
N LYS A 112 -4.21 -11.07 0.95
CA LYS A 112 -4.60 -12.15 0.02
C LYS A 112 -3.42 -12.59 -0.85
N ARG A 113 -2.69 -11.64 -1.46
CA ARG A 113 -1.50 -11.94 -2.28
C ARG A 113 -0.42 -12.66 -1.47
N ALA A 114 -0.12 -12.18 -0.27
CA ALA A 114 0.91 -12.76 0.60
C ALA A 114 0.55 -14.18 1.05
N MET A 115 -0.71 -14.44 1.42
CA MET A 115 -1.17 -15.79 1.78
C MET A 115 -1.09 -16.76 0.60
N SER A 116 -1.45 -16.32 -0.61
CA SER A 116 -1.30 -17.15 -1.82
C SER A 116 0.16 -17.50 -2.11
N ALA A 117 1.09 -16.55 -1.95
CA ALA A 117 2.52 -16.81 -2.14
C ALA A 117 3.06 -17.84 -1.14
N VAL A 118 2.62 -17.79 0.12
CA VAL A 118 3.01 -18.78 1.15
C VAL A 118 2.46 -20.17 0.81
N ALA A 119 1.20 -20.27 0.40
CA ALA A 119 0.58 -21.54 0.01
C ALA A 119 1.31 -22.19 -1.18
N THR A 120 1.74 -21.40 -2.17
CA THR A 120 2.55 -21.90 -3.29
C THR A 120 3.92 -22.39 -2.80
N SER A 121 4.61 -21.64 -1.93
CA SER A 121 5.93 -22.02 -1.41
C SER A 121 5.93 -23.31 -0.57
N GLY A 122 4.86 -23.55 0.21
CA GLY A 122 4.67 -24.80 0.96
C GLY A 122 4.41 -26.01 0.06
N SER A 123 3.77 -25.80 -1.10
CA SER A 123 3.51 -26.87 -2.07
C SER A 123 4.79 -27.35 -2.78
N VAL A 124 5.73 -26.44 -3.08
CA VAL A 124 7.01 -26.81 -3.73
C VAL A 124 7.96 -27.55 -2.79
N ALA A 125 7.94 -27.23 -1.49
CA ALA A 125 8.77 -27.90 -0.49
C ALA A 125 8.40 -29.39 -0.28
N GLY A 126 7.19 -29.81 -0.67
CA GLY A 126 6.71 -31.19 -0.52
C GLY A 126 7.11 -32.16 -1.65
N LEU A 127 7.65 -31.70 -2.78
CA LEU A 127 7.97 -32.56 -3.93
C LEU A 127 9.42 -33.07 -3.99
N SER A 128 10.27 -32.77 -2.99
CA SER A 128 11.70 -33.14 -3.03
C SER A 128 12.06 -34.46 -2.32
N ALA A 129 11.08 -35.32 -1.97
CA ALA A 129 11.32 -36.52 -1.15
C ALA A 129 11.21 -37.87 -1.89
N CYS A 130 11.27 -37.90 -3.22
CA CYS A 130 11.22 -39.15 -4.00
C CYS A 130 12.40 -39.25 -4.98
N ALA A 131 13.61 -39.51 -4.47
CA ALA A 131 14.72 -40.02 -5.26
C ALA A 131 15.63 -40.86 -4.36
N GLY A 132 15.75 -42.16 -4.68
CA GLY A 132 16.68 -43.09 -4.04
C GLY A 132 16.04 -44.40 -3.62
#